data_AF-A0A939NUM9-F1
#
_entry.id   AF-A0A939NUM9-F1
#
_cell.length_a   1.000
_cell.length_b   1.000
_cell.length_c   1.000
_cell.angle_alpha   90.00
_cell.angle_beta   90.00
_cell.angle_gamma   90.00
#
_symmetry.space_group_name_H-M   'P 1'
#
loop_
_entity.id
_entity.type
_entity.pdbx_description
1 polymer ?
#
loop_
_entity_poly.entity_id
_entity_poly.type
_entity_poly.pdbx_seq_one_letter_code
_entity_poly.pdbx_strand_id
1 'polypeptide(L)'
;MGDLKEQIVDDLSAARDTLKEDATTAVDRVKDAVSKETSFAARQVGGIATALEKVGSELEKSDQPEVGRYARQIGSSVQTLAKQMEGRDLGEVATMAEDFGRKQPLAFLGIAALAGLAASRFLTASAKRSTSAASGSPLKSGEYTNG
;
A
#
# COMPACT_ATOMS: atom_id res chain seq x y z
N MET A 1 15.52 -15.24 -29.52
CA MET A 1 15.06 -14.15 -28.63
C MET A 1 13.66 -13.61 -28.99
N GLY A 2 13.01 -14.06 -30.07
CA GLY A 2 11.64 -13.65 -30.44
C GLY A 2 10.56 -14.29 -29.57
N ASP A 3 10.55 -15.62 -29.45
CA ASP A 3 9.49 -16.38 -28.75
C ASP A 3 9.22 -15.97 -27.30
N LEU A 4 10.27 -15.60 -26.54
CA LEU A 4 10.11 -15.17 -25.15
C LEU A 4 9.41 -13.81 -25.04
N LYS A 5 9.64 -12.90 -26.00
CA LYS A 5 8.94 -11.61 -26.02
C LYS A 5 7.48 -11.79 -26.41
N GLU A 6 7.21 -12.72 -27.31
CA GLU A 6 5.85 -13.03 -27.78
C GLU A 6 5.00 -13.63 -26.65
N GLN A 7 5.51 -14.65 -25.94
CA GLN A 7 4.82 -15.20 -24.76
C GLN A 7 4.57 -14.16 -23.67
N ILE A 8 5.55 -13.28 -23.38
CA ILE A 8 5.38 -12.22 -22.39
C ILE A 8 4.31 -11.22 -22.82
N VAL A 9 4.21 -10.89 -24.11
CA VAL A 9 3.21 -9.95 -24.63
C VAL A 9 1.81 -10.57 -24.59
N ASP A 10 1.69 -11.85 -24.92
CA ASP A 10 0.42 -12.58 -24.89
C ASP A 10 -0.09 -12.74 -23.46
N ASP A 11 0.76 -13.19 -22.53
CA ASP A 11 0.44 -13.32 -21.11
C ASP A 11 0.08 -11.96 -20.50
N LEU A 12 0.81 -10.91 -20.87
CA LEU A 12 0.52 -9.55 -20.42
C LEU A 12 -0.82 -9.04 -20.96
N SER A 13 -1.17 -9.39 -22.21
CA SER A 13 -2.43 -8.99 -22.83
C SER A 13 -3.62 -9.69 -22.17
N ALA A 14 -3.54 -11.00 -21.99
CA ALA A 14 -4.56 -11.79 -21.29
C ALA A 14 -4.73 -11.35 -19.83
N ALA A 15 -3.61 -11.10 -19.13
CA ALA A 15 -3.63 -10.55 -17.79
C ALA A 15 -4.28 -9.16 -17.76
N ARG A 16 -3.94 -8.28 -18.71
CA ARG A 16 -4.51 -6.93 -18.78
C ARG A 16 -6.03 -6.95 -18.95
N ASP A 17 -6.57 -7.82 -19.80
CA ASP A 17 -8.00 -7.91 -20.06
C ASP A 17 -8.75 -8.40 -18.81
N THR A 18 -8.24 -9.45 -18.16
CA THR A 18 -8.78 -9.97 -16.89
C THR A 18 -8.74 -8.91 -15.79
N LEU A 19 -7.60 -8.23 -15.65
CA LEU A 19 -7.41 -7.17 -14.66
C LEU A 19 -8.36 -6.00 -14.89
N LYS A 20 -8.72 -5.66 -16.13
CA LYS A 20 -9.58 -4.52 -16.43
C LYS A 20 -11.02 -4.76 -15.96
N GLU A 21 -11.54 -5.97 -16.14
CA GLU A 21 -12.90 -6.34 -15.72
C GLU A 21 -12.99 -6.45 -14.19
N ASP A 22 -12.02 -7.12 -13.56
CA ASP A 22 -11.94 -7.27 -12.11
C ASP A 22 -11.69 -5.93 -11.39
N ALA A 23 -10.80 -5.09 -11.93
CA ALA A 23 -10.47 -3.81 -11.33
C ALA A 23 -11.67 -2.86 -11.32
N THR A 24 -12.48 -2.82 -12.39
CA THR A 24 -13.66 -1.94 -12.45
C THR A 24 -14.63 -2.28 -11.33
N THR A 25 -14.95 -3.56 -11.17
CA THR A 25 -15.85 -4.05 -10.12
C THR A 25 -15.28 -3.83 -8.71
N ALA A 26 -13.97 -4.03 -8.53
CA ALA A 26 -13.30 -3.82 -7.26
C ALA A 26 -13.29 -2.33 -6.86
N VAL A 27 -13.00 -1.44 -7.82
CA VAL A 27 -12.97 0.01 -7.60
C VAL A 27 -14.33 0.53 -7.17
N ASP A 28 -15.41 0.09 -7.81
CA ASP A 28 -16.77 0.52 -7.47
C ASP A 28 -17.14 0.13 -6.03
N ARG A 29 -16.82 -1.10 -5.62
CA ARG A 29 -17.05 -1.56 -4.22
C ARG A 29 -16.22 -0.78 -3.20
N VAL A 30 -14.98 -0.43 -3.54
CA VAL A 30 -14.09 0.35 -2.66
C VAL A 30 -14.58 1.79 -2.54
N LYS A 31 -15.05 2.41 -3.63
CA LYS A 31 -15.63 3.76 -3.59
C LYS A 31 -16.79 3.83 -2.60
N ASP A 32 -17.72 2.89 -2.66
CA ASP A 32 -18.89 2.90 -1.76
C ASP A 32 -18.49 2.70 -0.29
N ALA A 33 -17.48 1.87 -0.02
CA ALA A 33 -17.04 1.57 1.33
C ALA A 33 -16.21 2.70 1.98
N VAL A 34 -15.48 3.51 1.18
CA VAL A 34 -14.43 4.41 1.69
C VAL A 34 -14.72 5.90 1.39
N SER A 35 -15.89 6.24 0.83
CA SER A 35 -16.29 7.58 0.39
C SER A 35 -16.12 8.75 1.39
N LYS A 36 -15.73 8.53 2.65
CA LYS A 36 -15.74 9.56 3.71
C LYS A 36 -14.42 9.80 4.47
N GLU A 37 -13.34 9.05 4.23
CA GLU A 37 -12.16 9.10 5.13
C GLU A 37 -10.80 9.48 4.49
N THR A 38 -10.79 10.27 3.42
CA THR A 38 -9.54 10.78 2.85
C THR A 38 -8.75 11.62 3.86
N SER A 39 -9.42 12.41 4.71
CA SER A 39 -8.76 13.27 5.70
C SER A 39 -8.02 12.48 6.79
N PHE A 40 -8.49 11.27 7.14
CA PHE A 40 -7.74 10.40 8.05
C PHE A 40 -6.47 9.88 7.38
N ALA A 41 -6.58 9.37 6.16
CA ALA A 41 -5.43 8.91 5.39
C ALA A 41 -4.39 10.03 5.17
N ALA A 42 -4.83 11.23 4.80
CA ALA A 42 -3.98 12.40 4.60
C ALA A 42 -3.15 12.73 5.85
N ARG A 43 -3.76 12.68 7.05
CA ARG A 43 -3.04 12.90 8.32
C ARG A 43 -1.99 11.85 8.59
N GLN A 44 -2.28 10.57 8.34
CA GLN A 44 -1.32 9.48 8.51
C GLN A 44 -0.14 9.62 7.55
N VAL A 45 -0.41 9.94 6.28
CA VAL A 45 0.62 10.20 5.27
C VAL A 45 1.47 11.41 5.65
N GLY A 46 0.86 12.48 6.16
CA GLY A 46 1.58 13.66 6.66
C GLY A 46 2.49 13.36 7.86
N GLY A 47 2.06 12.47 8.77
CA GLY A 47 2.89 11.99 9.87
C GLY A 47 4.14 11.25 9.40
N ILE A 48 4.01 10.38 8.39
CA ILE A 48 5.13 9.66 7.78
C ILE A 48 6.06 10.64 7.05
N ALA A 49 5.50 11.59 6.31
CA ALA A 49 6.25 12.63 5.61
C ALA A 49 7.12 13.46 6.57
N THR A 50 6.52 13.87 7.70
CA THR A 50 7.22 14.59 8.77
C THR A 50 8.35 13.74 9.37
N ALA A 51 8.14 12.44 9.56
CA ALA A 51 9.19 11.55 10.08
C ALA A 51 10.36 11.42 9.09
N LEU A 52 10.06 11.25 7.79
CA LEU A 52 11.08 11.18 6.73
C LEU A 52 11.86 12.50 6.61
N GLU A 53 11.19 13.64 6.71
CA GLU A 53 11.84 14.95 6.68
C GLU A 53 12.77 15.15 7.88
N LYS A 54 12.35 14.73 9.08
CA LYS A 54 13.19 14.77 10.29
C LYS A 54 14.40 13.86 10.17
N VAL A 55 14.21 12.61 9.75
CA VAL A 55 15.30 11.65 9.52
C VAL A 55 16.26 12.17 8.45
N GLY A 56 15.72 12.70 7.35
CA GLY A 56 16.53 13.29 6.29
C GLY A 56 17.34 14.49 6.76
N SER A 57 16.74 15.37 7.56
CA SER A 57 17.42 16.52 8.16
C SER A 57 18.53 16.12 9.13
N GLU A 58 18.34 15.01 9.85
CA GLU A 58 19.36 14.45 10.75
C GLU A 58 20.52 13.84 9.98
N LEU A 59 20.21 13.01 8.98
CA LEU A 59 21.20 12.36 8.12
C LEU A 59 21.97 13.39 7.28
N GLU A 60 21.32 14.48 6.84
CA GLU A 60 21.94 15.55 6.07
C GLU A 60 23.06 16.25 6.87
N LYS A 61 22.87 16.35 8.19
CA LYS A 61 23.82 16.94 9.15
C LYS A 61 24.85 15.95 9.68
N SER A 62 24.69 14.66 9.37
CA SER A 62 25.54 13.55 9.83
C SER A 62 26.49 13.08 8.72
N ASP A 63 27.04 11.87 8.83
CA ASP A 63 28.00 11.30 7.88
C ASP A 63 27.40 10.89 6.51
N GLN A 64 26.09 11.06 6.32
CA GLN A 64 25.38 10.62 5.09
C GLN A 64 24.59 11.77 4.45
N PRO A 65 25.25 12.88 4.05
CA PRO A 65 24.59 14.10 3.60
C PRO A 65 23.71 13.89 2.37
N GLU A 66 24.17 13.08 1.41
CA GLU A 66 23.44 12.78 0.18
C GLU A 66 22.15 11.98 0.46
N VAL A 67 22.24 10.96 1.33
CA VAL A 67 21.07 10.16 1.74
C VAL A 67 20.07 11.04 2.50
N GLY A 68 20.57 11.92 3.36
CA GLY A 68 19.73 12.87 4.09
C GLY A 68 18.96 13.82 3.19
N ARG A 69 19.62 14.38 2.17
CA ARG A 69 18.98 15.24 1.16
C ARG A 69 17.85 14.52 0.42
N TYR A 70 18.09 13.28 -0.01
CA TYR A 70 17.06 12.48 -0.67
C TYR A 70 15.87 12.19 0.25
N ALA A 71 16.12 11.73 1.49
CA ALA A 71 15.07 11.45 2.46
C ALA A 71 14.24 12.71 2.78
N ARG A 72 14.91 13.87 2.93
CA ARG A 72 14.24 15.16 3.16
C ARG A 72 13.38 15.57 1.97
N GLN A 73 13.89 15.43 0.75
CA GLN A 73 13.14 15.75 -0.47
C GLN A 73 11.91 14.84 -0.64
N ILE A 74 12.04 13.55 -0.34
CA ILE A 74 10.91 12.61 -0.35
C ILE A 74 9.89 13.05 0.71
N GLY A 75 10.31 13.30 1.95
CA GLY A 75 9.44 13.79 3.01
C GLY A 75 8.65 15.04 2.61
N SER A 76 9.32 16.06 2.08
CA SER A 76 8.68 17.29 1.61
C SER A 76 7.67 17.06 0.48
N SER A 77 8.00 16.19 -0.47
CA SER A 77 7.11 15.84 -1.59
C SER A 77 5.85 15.11 -1.09
N VAL A 78 6.02 14.14 -0.19
CA VAL A 78 4.91 13.38 0.40
C VAL A 78 4.04 14.28 1.30
N GLN A 79 4.64 15.24 2.02
CA GLN A 79 3.92 16.21 2.84
C GLN A 79 3.03 17.12 1.99
N THR A 80 3.51 17.49 0.79
CA THR A 80 2.73 18.27 -0.17
C THR A 80 1.54 17.48 -0.68
N LEU A 81 1.75 16.20 -1.02
CA LEU A 81 0.67 15.29 -1.41
C LEU A 81 -0.36 15.11 -0.30
N ALA A 82 0.07 14.89 0.95
CA ALA A 82 -0.81 14.76 2.10
C ALA A 82 -1.72 15.98 2.26
N LYS A 83 -1.17 17.19 2.14
CA LYS A 83 -1.93 18.45 2.18
C LYS A 83 -2.89 18.58 1.00
N GLN A 84 -2.50 18.11 -0.19
CA GLN A 84 -3.38 18.13 -1.36
C GLN A 84 -4.55 17.14 -1.23
N MET A 85 -4.37 16.03 -0.53
CA MET A 85 -5.42 15.03 -0.27
C MET A 85 -6.39 15.46 0.83
N GLU A 86 -5.97 16.32 1.75
CA GLU A 86 -6.82 16.81 2.84
C GLU A 86 -8.04 17.56 2.28
N GLY A 87 -9.23 17.13 2.67
CA GLY A 87 -10.48 17.73 2.20
C GLY A 87 -10.92 17.34 0.79
N ARG A 88 -10.20 16.44 0.11
CA ARG A 88 -10.61 15.88 -1.19
C ARG A 88 -11.34 14.56 -1.05
N ASP A 89 -12.21 14.27 -2.00
CA ASP A 89 -12.83 12.96 -2.10
C ASP A 89 -11.90 11.92 -2.74
N LEU A 90 -12.26 10.64 -2.61
CA LEU A 90 -11.48 9.54 -3.15
C LEU A 90 -11.38 9.53 -4.68
N GLY A 91 -12.41 10.03 -5.37
CA GLY A 91 -12.41 10.14 -6.83
C GLY A 91 -11.38 11.14 -7.31
N GLU A 92 -11.26 12.28 -6.63
CA GLU A 92 -10.20 13.25 -6.89
C GLU A 92 -8.81 12.67 -6.61
N VAL A 93 -8.64 11.93 -5.51
CA VAL A 93 -7.36 11.27 -5.19
C VAL A 93 -7.00 10.22 -6.23
N ALA A 94 -7.96 9.41 -6.68
CA ALA A 94 -7.76 8.45 -7.75
C ALA A 94 -7.33 9.14 -9.06
N THR A 95 -7.97 10.27 -9.40
CA THR A 95 -7.60 11.06 -10.58
C THR A 95 -6.16 11.58 -10.48
N MET A 96 -5.73 12.04 -9.30
CA MET A 96 -4.34 12.46 -9.08
C MET A 96 -3.35 11.29 -9.24
N ALA A 97 -3.72 10.09 -8.78
CA ALA A 97 -2.90 8.90 -8.96
C ALA A 97 -2.81 8.46 -10.43
N GLU A 98 -3.91 8.56 -11.19
CA GLU A 98 -3.92 8.31 -12.64
C GLU A 98 -3.01 9.28 -13.40
N ASP A 99 -3.12 10.58 -13.09
CA ASP A 99 -2.27 11.62 -13.68
C ASP A 99 -0.79 11.38 -13.37
N PHE A 100 -0.47 10.97 -12.14
CA PHE A 100 0.88 10.59 -11.76
C PHE A 100 1.37 9.38 -12.56
N GLY A 101 0.56 8.33 -12.67
CA GLY A 101 0.88 7.13 -13.44
C GLY A 101 1.16 7.42 -14.92
N ARG A 102 0.41 8.35 -15.52
CA ARG A 102 0.65 8.81 -16.90
C ARG A 102 1.95 9.60 -17.05
N LYS A 103 2.30 10.43 -16.05
CA LYS A 103 3.52 11.27 -16.08
C LYS A 103 4.78 10.48 -15.77
N GLN A 104 4.70 9.52 -14.84
CA GLN A 104 5.83 8.75 -14.34
C GLN A 104 5.49 7.26 -14.23
N PRO A 105 5.38 6.55 -15.38
CA PRO A 105 4.96 5.15 -15.41
C PRO A 105 5.90 4.23 -14.61
N LEU A 106 7.22 4.45 -14.68
CA LEU A 106 8.18 3.64 -13.93
C LEU A 106 8.05 3.82 -12.40
N ALA A 107 7.84 5.05 -11.93
CA ALA A 107 7.66 5.32 -10.51
C ALA A 107 6.36 4.69 -9.99
N PHE A 108 5.27 4.82 -10.77
CA PHE A 108 3.99 4.21 -10.45
C PHE A 108 4.09 2.68 -10.35
N LEU A 109 4.72 2.01 -11.32
CA LEU A 109 4.94 0.57 -11.28
C LEU A 109 5.80 0.14 -10.07
N GLY A 110 6.83 0.91 -9.73
CA GLY A 110 7.65 0.65 -8.55
C GLY A 110 6.85 0.73 -7.25
N ILE A 111 6.05 1.78 -7.08
CA ILE A 111 5.16 1.94 -5.91
C ILE A 111 4.12 0.83 -5.86
N ALA A 112 3.49 0.49 -7.00
CA ALA A 112 2.49 -0.56 -7.08
C ALA A 112 3.06 -1.93 -6.72
N ALA A 113 4.27 -2.26 -7.19
CA ALA A 113 4.94 -3.50 -6.83
C ALA A 113 5.25 -3.58 -5.32
N LEU A 114 5.76 -2.49 -4.73
CA LEU A 114 6.01 -2.41 -3.29
C LEU A 114 4.72 -2.55 -2.48
N ALA A 115 3.64 -1.88 -2.91
CA ALA A 115 2.33 -1.96 -2.28
C ALA A 115 1.76 -3.40 -2.37
N GLY A 116 1.86 -4.05 -3.53
CA GLY A 116 1.43 -5.43 -3.72
C GLY A 116 2.20 -6.42 -2.84
N LEU A 117 3.53 -6.26 -2.72
CA LEU A 117 4.35 -7.08 -1.82
C LEU A 117 3.97 -6.85 -0.35
N ALA A 118 3.79 -5.59 0.05
CA ALA A 118 3.37 -5.25 1.41
C ALA A 118 1.99 -5.83 1.73
N ALA A 119 1.04 -5.73 0.79
CA ALA A 119 -0.29 -6.31 0.92
C ALA A 119 -0.24 -7.84 1.02
N SER A 120 0.57 -8.50 0.18
CA SER A 120 0.82 -9.94 0.25
C SER A 120 1.31 -10.34 1.64
N ARG A 121 2.30 -9.60 2.17
CA ARG A 121 2.84 -9.88 3.51
C ARG A 121 1.80 -9.69 4.62
N PHE A 122 0.94 -8.67 4.50
CA PHE A 122 -0.14 -8.44 5.45
C PHE A 122 -1.18 -9.57 5.42
N LEU A 123 -1.59 -10.01 4.23
CA LEU A 123 -2.51 -11.14 4.06
C LEU A 123 -1.94 -12.43 4.66
N THR A 124 -0.67 -12.75 4.38
CA THR A 124 0.01 -13.92 4.97
C THR A 124 0.13 -13.81 6.49
N ALA A 125 0.49 -12.62 7.01
CA ALA A 125 0.60 -12.39 8.45
C ALA A 125 -0.76 -12.47 9.17
N SER A 126 -1.83 -12.02 8.51
CA SER A 126 -3.20 -12.10 9.02
C SER A 126 -3.66 -13.55 9.09
N ALA A 127 -3.44 -14.34 8.04
CA ALA A 127 -3.78 -15.76 8.00
C ALA A 127 -3.08 -16.56 9.12
N LYS A 128 -1.81 -16.26 9.41
CA LYS A 128 -1.06 -16.92 10.48
C LYS A 128 -1.63 -16.63 11.88
N ARG A 129 -2.22 -15.45 12.09
CA ARG A 129 -2.89 -15.10 13.35
C ARG A 129 -4.20 -15.89 13.54
N SER A 130 -4.94 -16.12 12.47
CA SER A 130 -6.18 -16.92 12.50
C SER A 130 -5.92 -18.38 12.88
N THR A 131 -4.80 -18.97 12.44
CA THR A 131 -4.43 -20.34 12.82
C THR A 131 -4.00 -20.49 14.29
N SER A 132 -3.44 -19.46 14.92
CA SER A 132 -3.04 -19.51 16.35
C SER A 132 -4.24 -19.42 17.30
N ALA A 133 -5.39 -18.89 16.87
CA ALA A 133 -6.61 -18.86 17.66
C ALA A 133 -7.31 -20.23 17.75
N ALA A 134 -6.98 -21.18 16.86
CA ALA A 134 -7.57 -22.52 16.82
C ALA A 134 -6.80 -23.58 17.65
N SER A 135 -5.63 -23.24 18.21
CA SER A 135 -4.78 -24.18 18.96
C SER A 135 -4.88 -24.06 20.49
N GLY A 136 -5.77 -23.20 20.99
CA GLY A 136 -5.97 -22.96 22.43
C GLY A 136 -7.22 -23.62 22.98
N SER A 137 -7.33 -24.95 22.89
CA SER A 137 -8.31 -25.71 23.66
C SER A 137 -7.63 -26.24 24.92
N PRO A 138 -7.74 -25.56 26.08
CA PRO A 138 -7.29 -26.12 27.35
C PRO A 138 -8.12 -27.36 27.69
N LEU A 139 -7.41 -28.44 27.99
CA LEU A 139 -7.91 -29.68 28.57
C LEU A 139 -8.85 -29.36 29.75
N LYS A 140 -10.17 -29.59 29.58
CA LYS A 140 -11.10 -29.62 30.70
C LYS A 140 -10.99 -30.99 31.38
N SER A 141 -9.98 -31.10 32.25
CA SER A 141 -9.96 -32.05 33.35
C SER A 141 -11.14 -31.76 34.27
N GLY A 142 -11.91 -32.79 34.63
CA GLY A 142 -13.04 -32.65 35.55
C GLY A 142 -13.99 -33.84 35.52
N GLU A 143 -13.49 -35.05 35.70
CA GLU A 143 -14.33 -36.18 36.08
C GLU A 143 -14.29 -36.31 37.60
N TYR A 144 -15.20 -35.58 38.26
CA TYR A 144 -15.55 -35.80 39.66
C TYR A 144 -16.56 -36.95 39.68
N THR A 145 -16.12 -38.14 40.05
CA THR A 145 -17.03 -39.23 40.39
C THR A 145 -17.43 -39.06 41.87
N ASN A 146 -18.73 -38.91 42.10
CA ASN A 146 -19.35 -39.00 43.42
C ASN A 146 -20.62 -39.84 43.24
N GLY A 147 -20.72 -40.93 43.98
CA GLY A 147 -21.81 -41.91 43.91
C GLY A 147 -21.28 -43.33 44.10
#